data_AF-A0A543CUH7-F1
#
_entry.id   AF-A0A543CUH7-F1
#
_cell.length_a   1.000
_cell.length_b   1.000
_cell.length_c   1.000
_cell.angle_alpha   90.00
_cell.angle_beta   90.00
_cell.angle_gamma   90.00
#
_symmetry.space_group_name_H-M   'P 1'
#
loop_
_entity.id
_entity.type
_entity.pdbx_description
1 polymer ?
#
loop_
_entity_poly.entity_id
_entity_poly.type
_entity_poly.pdbx_seq_one_letter_code
_entity_poly.pdbx_strand_id
1 'polypeptide(L)'
;MGLTKAGFIALLLVIAFAAVVVCLRLLPRYSGTGLGQVAVRAGLLLGGQVLLLLALLALINSDLQFYSSWDDLFGADSGTVRISDQAPVAQPPPAAPRVRSSHDALTRRLPAGEGRLRVLRLRGSRSGIVTRTYVYLPPQYTQDRSQRFPVVLFLGSPRDVIRRRRLPELAAREIAAGRLRPVVIVIAPTGHGCVDAPGGEQGETFLSEDLPTAVDAAYRVGTAPGSWSVAGPGLRGPAGYCAALLAMRHSDRFGSAVFAAPSLTPPPGRLYGGSRSIRDEYDPRWRLRYRPPPPISVGVIADDGFSAGVRPPMRAEPLPATATQDLPAILRWLGTHLTPGNRP
;
A
#
# COMPACT_ATOMS: atom_id res chain seq x y z
N MET A 1 -6.29 -22.53 -3.17
CA MET A 1 -4.94 -22.15 -2.65
C MET A 1 -4.77 -20.63 -2.79
N GLY A 2 -3.95 -19.94 -1.99
CA GLY A 2 -3.83 -18.47 -2.12
C GLY A 2 -2.65 -18.06 -3.01
N LEU A 3 -2.85 -17.10 -3.92
CA LEU A 3 -1.84 -16.63 -4.89
C LEU A 3 -0.53 -16.14 -4.25
N THR A 4 -0.61 -15.70 -2.99
CA THR A 4 0.50 -15.10 -2.24
C THR A 4 1.08 -16.03 -1.16
N LYS A 5 0.58 -17.27 -1.03
CA LYS A 5 1.05 -18.21 -0.01
C LYS A 5 2.42 -18.78 -0.37
N ALA A 6 3.33 -18.81 0.62
CA ALA A 6 4.69 -19.33 0.47
C ALA A 6 4.74 -20.76 -0.11
N GLY A 7 3.81 -21.64 0.30
CA GLY A 7 3.75 -23.01 -0.21
C GLY A 7 3.40 -23.10 -1.70
N PHE A 8 2.53 -22.21 -2.20
CA PHE A 8 2.17 -22.18 -3.63
C PHE A 8 3.36 -21.69 -4.49
N ILE A 9 4.07 -20.66 -4.02
CA ILE A 9 5.25 -20.12 -4.69
C ILE A 9 6.38 -21.17 -4.70
N ALA A 10 6.62 -21.84 -3.57
CA ALA A 10 7.60 -22.91 -3.49
C ALA A 10 7.29 -24.06 -4.47
N LEU A 11 6.02 -24.47 -4.57
CA LEU A 11 5.59 -25.48 -5.54
C LEU A 11 5.86 -25.03 -6.98
N LEU A 12 5.51 -23.80 -7.35
CA LEU A 12 5.78 -23.27 -8.69
C LEU A 12 7.28 -23.21 -9.01
N LEU A 13 8.12 -22.81 -8.06
CA LEU A 13 9.57 -22.81 -8.22
C LEU A 13 10.13 -24.22 -8.44
N VAL A 14 9.62 -25.21 -7.69
CA VAL A 14 9.99 -26.62 -7.87
C VAL A 14 9.56 -27.13 -9.25
N ILE A 15 8.35 -26.81 -9.70
CA ILE A 15 7.86 -27.19 -11.04
C ILE A 15 8.72 -26.53 -12.14
N ALA A 16 9.03 -25.24 -12.00
CA ALA A 16 9.87 -24.53 -12.96
C ALA A 16 11.30 -25.12 -13.01
N PHE A 17 11.88 -25.44 -11.86
CA PHE A 17 13.17 -26.13 -11.78
C PHE A 17 13.13 -27.52 -12.43
N ALA A 18 12.09 -28.31 -12.13
CA ALA A 18 11.89 -29.62 -12.75
C ALA A 18 11.75 -29.52 -14.27
N ALA A 19 11.04 -28.50 -14.78
CA ALA A 19 10.89 -28.26 -16.22
C ALA A 19 12.24 -27.94 -16.89
N VAL A 20 13.10 -27.14 -16.24
CA VAL A 20 14.46 -26.89 -16.73
C VAL A 20 15.26 -28.19 -16.78
N VAL A 21 15.19 -29.02 -15.73
CA VAL A 21 15.89 -30.32 -15.68
C VAL A 21 15.37 -31.25 -16.78
N VAL A 22 14.06 -31.36 -16.98
CA VAL A 22 13.44 -32.15 -18.06
C VAL A 22 13.90 -31.64 -19.42
N CYS A 23 13.92 -30.32 -19.62
CA CYS A 23 14.40 -29.71 -20.86
C CYS A 23 15.85 -30.11 -21.12
N LEU A 24 16.75 -29.95 -20.14
CA LEU A 24 18.16 -30.32 -20.26
C LEU A 24 18.38 -31.83 -20.51
N ARG A 25 17.51 -32.69 -19.97
CA ARG A 25 17.60 -34.16 -20.13
C ARG A 25 17.05 -34.65 -21.48
N LEU A 26 15.99 -34.01 -21.98
CA LEU A 26 15.31 -34.44 -23.21
C LEU A 26 15.88 -33.78 -24.46
N LEU A 27 16.38 -32.53 -24.40
CA LEU A 27 16.93 -31.83 -25.57
C LEU A 27 18.00 -32.64 -26.34
N PRO A 28 18.98 -33.30 -25.67
CA PRO A 28 20.00 -34.09 -26.36
C PRO A 28 19.41 -35.27 -27.14
N ARG A 29 18.29 -35.85 -26.66
CA ARG A 29 17.61 -36.99 -27.30
C ARG A 29 16.82 -36.60 -28.55
N TYR A 30 16.48 -35.32 -28.70
CA TYR A 30 15.70 -34.79 -29.82
C TYR A 30 16.53 -33.82 -30.69
N SER A 31 17.83 -34.07 -30.82
CA SER A 31 18.79 -33.19 -31.51
C SER A 31 18.74 -33.24 -33.04
N GLY A 32 18.03 -34.20 -33.65
CA GLY A 32 17.94 -34.32 -35.10
C GLY A 32 17.11 -33.23 -35.79
N THR A 33 17.09 -33.22 -37.13
CA THR A 33 16.54 -32.14 -37.96
C THR A 33 15.09 -32.36 -38.41
N GLY A 34 14.47 -33.49 -38.06
CA GLY A 34 13.09 -33.78 -38.46
C GLY A 34 12.09 -32.79 -37.86
N LEU A 35 11.04 -32.43 -38.62
CA LEU A 35 10.01 -31.46 -38.21
C LEU A 35 9.41 -31.80 -36.82
N GLY A 36 9.14 -33.08 -36.55
CA GLY A 36 8.65 -33.52 -35.24
C GLY A 36 9.66 -33.29 -34.10
N GLN A 37 10.95 -33.47 -34.35
CA GLN A 37 12.01 -33.24 -33.36
C GLN A 37 12.25 -31.74 -33.13
N VAL A 38 12.14 -30.91 -34.17
CA VAL A 38 12.11 -29.45 -34.05
C VAL A 38 10.91 -29.00 -33.22
N ALA A 39 9.71 -29.52 -33.50
CA ALA A 39 8.49 -29.20 -32.76
C ALA A 39 8.58 -29.58 -31.27
N VAL A 40 9.13 -30.76 -30.94
CA VAL A 40 9.35 -31.19 -29.55
C VAL A 40 10.33 -30.27 -28.82
N ARG A 41 11.45 -29.88 -29.45
CA ARG A 41 12.39 -28.93 -28.85
C ARG A 41 11.77 -27.55 -28.64
N ALA A 42 11.02 -27.05 -29.62
CA ALA A 42 10.30 -25.80 -29.50
C ALA A 42 9.28 -25.85 -28.35
N GLY A 43 8.51 -26.94 -28.23
CA GLY A 43 7.55 -27.15 -27.16
C GLY A 43 8.20 -27.22 -25.77
N LEU A 44 9.32 -27.94 -25.63
CA LEU A 44 10.09 -28.01 -24.37
C LEU A 44 10.62 -26.64 -23.95
N LEU A 45 11.18 -25.87 -24.89
CA LEU A 45 11.69 -24.52 -24.62
C LEU A 45 10.57 -23.56 -24.25
N LEU A 46 9.47 -23.54 -25.01
CA LEU A 46 8.30 -22.69 -24.73
C LEU A 46 7.66 -23.04 -23.39
N GLY A 47 7.45 -24.33 -23.11
CA GLY A 47 6.89 -24.78 -21.83
C GLY A 47 7.77 -24.39 -20.64
N GLY A 48 9.08 -24.56 -20.76
CA GLY A 48 10.05 -24.11 -19.76
C GLY A 48 10.01 -22.60 -19.53
N GLN A 49 9.98 -21.81 -20.61
CA GLN A 49 9.89 -20.34 -20.53
C GLN A 49 8.60 -19.89 -19.85
N VAL A 50 7.45 -20.48 -20.21
CA VAL A 50 6.16 -20.17 -19.58
C VAL A 50 6.19 -20.47 -18.08
N LEU A 51 6.71 -21.63 -17.67
CA LEU A 51 6.79 -22.00 -16.26
C LEU A 51 7.72 -21.07 -15.45
N LEU A 52 8.86 -20.68 -16.04
CA LEU A 52 9.77 -19.72 -15.43
C LEU A 52 9.11 -18.34 -15.28
N LEU A 53 8.41 -17.86 -16.31
CA LEU A 53 7.68 -16.60 -16.26
C LEU A 53 6.57 -16.63 -15.19
N LEU A 54 5.80 -17.71 -15.11
CA LEU A 54 4.76 -17.87 -14.09
C LEU A 54 5.33 -17.88 -12.67
N ALA A 55 6.46 -18.56 -12.44
CA ALA A 55 7.13 -18.57 -11.15
C ALA A 55 7.67 -17.17 -10.78
N LEU A 56 8.27 -16.46 -11.75
CA LEU A 56 8.74 -15.08 -11.56
C LEU A 56 7.58 -14.12 -11.24
N LEU A 57 6.48 -14.20 -11.98
CA LEU A 57 5.28 -13.39 -11.75
C LEU A 57 4.67 -13.67 -10.38
N ALA A 58 4.62 -14.94 -9.95
CA ALA A 58 4.16 -15.29 -8.62
C ALA A 58 5.07 -14.71 -7.52
N LEU A 59 6.39 -14.69 -7.74
CA LEU A 59 7.35 -14.10 -6.81
C LEU A 59 7.17 -12.58 -6.72
N ILE A 60 7.06 -11.90 -7.86
CA ILE A 60 6.80 -10.45 -7.95
C ILE A 60 5.46 -10.12 -7.27
N ASN A 61 4.40 -10.89 -7.55
CA ASN A 61 3.10 -10.71 -6.92
C ASN A 61 3.15 -10.93 -5.40
N SER A 62 3.98 -11.85 -4.92
CA SER A 62 4.18 -12.07 -3.48
C SER A 62 4.87 -10.88 -2.79
N ASP A 63 5.73 -10.18 -3.51
CA ASP A 63 6.47 -9.03 -3.02
C ASP A 63 5.67 -7.74 -3.16
N LEU A 64 4.88 -7.56 -4.23
CA LEU A 64 4.15 -6.33 -4.52
C LEU A 64 2.66 -6.39 -4.17
N GLN A 65 2.11 -7.58 -3.90
CA GLN A 65 0.72 -7.82 -3.52
C GLN A 65 -0.29 -7.20 -4.50
N PHE A 66 -0.03 -7.29 -5.81
CA PHE A 66 -0.96 -6.79 -6.83
C PHE A 66 -2.29 -7.54 -6.82
N TYR A 67 -2.24 -8.86 -6.68
CA TYR A 67 -3.40 -9.75 -6.61
C TYR A 67 -3.36 -10.55 -5.30
N SER A 68 -4.41 -10.42 -4.51
CA SER A 68 -4.51 -11.06 -3.19
C SER A 68 -5.18 -12.44 -3.26
N SER A 69 -6.00 -12.68 -4.30
CA SER A 69 -6.80 -13.87 -4.51
C SER A 69 -6.79 -14.34 -5.99
N TRP A 70 -7.36 -15.53 -6.26
CA TRP A 70 -7.60 -15.99 -7.64
C TRP A 70 -8.76 -15.23 -8.29
N ASP A 71 -9.72 -14.78 -7.49
CA ASP A 71 -10.88 -14.02 -7.95
C ASP A 71 -10.46 -12.63 -8.44
N ASP A 72 -9.47 -12.02 -7.78
CA ASP A 72 -8.83 -10.77 -8.23
C ASP A 72 -8.12 -10.97 -9.58
N LEU A 73 -7.43 -12.11 -9.76
CA LEU A 73 -6.62 -12.38 -10.95
C LEU A 73 -7.49 -12.63 -12.19
N PHE A 74 -8.58 -13.38 -12.04
CA PHE A 74 -9.49 -13.71 -13.14
C PHE A 74 -10.66 -12.72 -13.27
N GLY A 75 -10.72 -11.68 -12.44
CA GLY A 75 -11.81 -10.71 -12.44
C GLY A 75 -13.16 -11.32 -12.07
N ALA A 76 -13.17 -12.45 -11.36
CA ALA A 76 -14.40 -13.10 -10.87
C ALA A 76 -15.03 -12.33 -9.70
N ASP A 77 -14.26 -11.44 -9.07
CA ASP A 77 -14.73 -10.40 -8.14
C ASP A 77 -15.10 -9.09 -8.87
N SER A 78 -15.47 -9.16 -10.15
CA SER A 78 -16.33 -8.13 -10.73
C SER A 78 -17.63 -8.17 -9.94
N GLY A 79 -17.89 -7.11 -9.16
CA GLY A 79 -19.01 -6.98 -8.23
C GLY A 79 -20.37 -7.32 -8.85
N THR A 80 -20.66 -8.60 -8.99
CA THR A 80 -21.99 -9.12 -9.17
C THR A 80 -22.63 -9.00 -7.82
N VAL A 81 -23.29 -7.86 -7.63
CA VAL A 81 -24.43 -7.76 -6.73
C VAL A 81 -25.32 -8.94 -7.09
N ARG A 82 -25.24 -10.03 -6.29
CA ARG A 82 -26.31 -11.00 -6.26
C ARG A 82 -27.48 -10.24 -5.65
N ILE A 83 -28.30 -9.65 -6.51
CA ILE A 83 -29.68 -9.31 -6.18
C ILE A 83 -30.31 -10.67 -5.92
N SER A 84 -30.19 -11.13 -4.68
CA SER A 84 -31.11 -12.11 -4.15
C SER A 84 -32.37 -11.31 -3.89
N ASP A 85 -33.41 -11.56 -4.68
CA ASP A 85 -34.77 -11.05 -4.48
C ASP A 85 -35.32 -11.56 -3.14
N GLN A 86 -34.82 -11.01 -2.04
CA GLN A 86 -35.43 -11.12 -0.73
C GLN A 86 -35.89 -9.73 -0.33
N ALA A 87 -37.22 -9.64 -0.19
CA ALA A 87 -37.96 -8.50 0.30
C ALA A 87 -37.29 -7.84 1.54
N PRO A 88 -37.52 -6.52 1.75
CA PRO A 88 -36.76 -5.75 2.72
C PRO A 88 -37.08 -6.20 4.14
N VAL A 89 -36.21 -7.04 4.71
CA VAL A 89 -36.10 -7.19 6.16
C VAL A 89 -35.26 -6.01 6.64
N ALA A 90 -35.84 -5.20 7.52
CA ALA A 90 -35.19 -4.06 8.16
C ALA A 90 -33.75 -4.43 8.60
N GLN A 91 -32.76 -3.87 7.91
CA GLN A 91 -31.36 -4.02 8.28
C GLN A 91 -31.10 -3.14 9.52
N PRO A 92 -30.54 -3.69 10.61
CA PRO A 92 -29.95 -2.88 11.66
C PRO A 92 -28.81 -2.03 11.07
N PRO A 93 -28.45 -0.88 11.68
CA PRO A 93 -27.44 0.03 11.15
C PRO A 93 -26.11 -0.69 10.83
N PRO A 94 -25.34 -0.22 9.84
CA PRO A 94 -24.15 -0.92 9.35
C PRO A 94 -23.16 -1.16 10.49
N ALA A 95 -22.96 -2.43 10.83
CA ALA A 95 -22.04 -2.84 11.86
C ALA A 95 -20.61 -2.43 11.48
N ALA A 96 -19.88 -1.90 12.46
CA ALA A 96 -18.49 -1.49 12.35
C ALA A 96 -17.60 -2.54 11.63
N PRO A 97 -16.55 -2.10 10.91
CA PRO A 97 -15.67 -2.99 10.15
C PRO A 97 -15.14 -4.14 11.02
N ARG A 98 -15.37 -5.38 10.56
CA ARG A 98 -14.98 -6.59 11.30
C ARG A 98 -13.46 -6.78 11.25
N VAL A 99 -12.77 -6.26 12.28
CA VAL A 99 -11.33 -6.51 12.48
C VAL A 99 -11.12 -7.95 12.92
N ARG A 100 -10.59 -8.79 12.03
CA ARG A 100 -10.08 -10.12 12.39
C ARG A 100 -8.57 -10.07 12.50
N SER A 101 -8.03 -10.26 13.71
CA SER A 101 -6.60 -10.48 13.90
C SER A 101 -6.22 -11.88 13.40
N SER A 102 -5.71 -11.97 12.18
CA SER A 102 -5.15 -13.22 11.64
C SER A 102 -3.66 -13.32 11.95
N HIS A 103 -3.18 -14.53 12.25
CA HIS A 103 -1.74 -14.82 12.24
C HIS A 103 -1.23 -14.74 10.80
N ASP A 104 -0.32 -13.80 10.53
CA ASP A 104 0.31 -13.61 9.22
C ASP A 104 1.82 -13.85 9.33
N ALA A 105 2.42 -14.41 8.28
CA ALA A 105 3.87 -14.59 8.18
C ALA A 105 4.64 -13.26 8.30
N LEU A 106 4.00 -12.12 8.01
CA LEU A 106 4.60 -10.79 8.20
C LEU A 106 4.53 -10.29 9.65
N THR A 107 3.60 -10.78 10.47
CA THR A 107 3.54 -10.44 11.90
C THR A 107 4.57 -11.23 12.71
N ARG A 108 5.83 -10.82 12.62
CA ARG A 108 6.85 -11.24 13.59
C ARG A 108 6.50 -10.63 14.95
N ARG A 109 6.69 -11.40 16.04
CA ARG A 109 6.73 -10.80 17.37
C ARG A 109 7.95 -9.86 17.43
N LEU A 110 7.68 -8.58 17.67
CA LEU A 110 8.71 -7.62 18.05
C LEU A 110 9.25 -7.98 19.44
N PRO A 111 10.54 -7.69 19.73
CA PRO A 111 11.08 -7.83 21.07
C PRO A 111 10.23 -7.11 22.13
N ALA A 112 10.30 -7.59 23.37
CA ALA A 112 9.63 -6.92 24.48
C ALA A 112 10.14 -5.47 24.59
N GLY A 113 9.22 -4.51 24.72
CA GLY A 113 9.56 -3.08 24.76
C GLY A 113 9.68 -2.40 23.38
N GLU A 114 9.57 -3.11 22.27
CA GLU A 114 9.59 -2.53 20.91
C GLU A 114 8.19 -2.38 20.29
N GLY A 115 7.12 -2.52 21.07
CA GLY A 115 5.75 -2.34 20.61
C GLY A 115 5.13 -3.62 20.05
N ARG A 116 4.07 -3.48 19.24
CA ARG A 116 3.31 -4.62 18.70
C ARG A 116 2.90 -4.38 17.25
N LEU A 117 3.10 -5.39 16.41
CA LEU A 117 2.59 -5.40 15.04
C LEU A 117 1.32 -6.27 14.97
N ARG A 118 0.25 -5.73 14.40
CA ARG A 118 -1.04 -6.41 14.21
C ARG A 118 -1.39 -6.46 12.72
N VAL A 119 -2.12 -7.50 12.31
CA VAL A 119 -2.78 -7.54 11.00
C VAL A 119 -4.20 -7.08 11.15
N LEU A 120 -4.63 -6.20 10.25
CA LEU A 120 -5.98 -5.74 10.08
C LEU A 120 -6.43 -6.17 8.68
N ARG A 121 -7.29 -7.19 8.59
CA ARG A 121 -8.01 -7.47 7.34
C ARG A 121 -9.23 -6.57 7.29
N LEU A 122 -9.25 -5.67 6.33
CA LEU A 122 -10.29 -4.67 6.15
C LEU A 122 -11.12 -4.98 4.91
N ARG A 123 -12.43 -4.83 5.02
CA ARG A 123 -13.36 -4.67 3.89
C ARG A 123 -13.91 -3.26 3.96
N GLY A 124 -13.63 -2.46 2.94
CA GLY A 124 -14.18 -1.13 2.80
C GLY A 124 -15.69 -1.18 2.66
N SER A 125 -16.39 -0.43 3.50
CA SER A 125 -17.84 -0.36 3.49
C SER A 125 -18.34 0.46 2.29
N ARG A 126 -17.57 1.46 1.87
CA ARG A 126 -17.88 2.36 0.76
C ARG A 126 -17.22 1.92 -0.53
N SER A 127 -15.92 1.62 -0.46
CA SER A 127 -15.14 1.22 -1.63
C SER A 127 -15.36 -0.24 -2.05
N GLY A 128 -15.85 -1.10 -1.16
CA GLY A 128 -15.92 -2.55 -1.37
C GLY A 128 -14.56 -3.27 -1.35
N ILE A 129 -13.44 -2.54 -1.31
CA ILE A 129 -12.08 -3.07 -1.38
C ILE A 129 -11.79 -3.95 -0.16
N VAL A 130 -11.28 -5.16 -0.41
CA VAL A 130 -10.85 -6.08 0.65
C VAL A 130 -9.34 -6.22 0.62
N THR A 131 -8.67 -5.74 1.65
CA THR A 131 -7.22 -5.83 1.72
C THR A 131 -6.70 -6.08 3.13
N ARG A 132 -5.42 -6.42 3.22
CA ARG A 132 -4.71 -6.57 4.49
C ARG A 132 -3.83 -5.35 4.71
N THR A 133 -4.01 -4.72 5.85
CA THR A 133 -3.13 -3.68 6.37
C THR A 133 -2.48 -4.15 7.66
N TYR A 134 -1.39 -3.49 8.04
CA TYR A 134 -0.64 -3.83 9.24
C TYR A 134 -0.54 -2.60 10.14
N VAL A 135 -0.74 -2.80 11.43
CA VAL A 135 -0.76 -1.70 12.40
C VAL A 135 0.33 -1.93 13.43
N TYR A 136 1.32 -1.05 13.45
CA TYR A 136 2.32 -0.96 14.51
C TYR A 136 1.79 -0.07 15.62
N LEU A 137 1.80 -0.62 16.83
CA LEU A 137 1.43 0.07 18.06
C LEU A 137 2.70 0.30 18.89
N PRO A 138 2.97 1.55 19.30
CA PRO A 138 4.15 1.86 20.10
C PRO A 138 4.03 1.24 21.51
N PRO A 139 5.14 1.02 22.23
CA PRO A 139 5.12 0.47 23.60
C PRO A 139 4.15 1.21 24.55
N GLN A 140 4.09 2.53 24.41
CA GLN A 140 3.25 3.44 25.19
C GLN A 140 1.75 3.19 25.00
N TYR A 141 1.36 2.51 23.92
CA TYR A 141 -0.04 2.17 23.63
C TYR A 141 -0.68 1.25 24.68
N THR A 142 0.10 0.63 25.57
CA THR A 142 -0.46 -0.17 26.68
C THR A 142 -0.34 0.50 28.05
N GLN A 143 0.36 1.62 28.14
CA GLN A 143 0.70 2.29 29.40
C GLN A 143 -0.45 3.18 29.89
N ASP A 144 -1.02 4.00 29.01
CA ASP A 144 -2.18 4.83 29.30
C ASP A 144 -3.30 4.46 28.33
N ARG A 145 -4.50 4.15 28.86
CA ARG A 145 -5.70 3.76 28.08
C ARG A 145 -6.52 4.96 27.59
N SER A 146 -6.27 6.16 28.11
CA SER A 146 -6.99 7.39 27.73
C SER A 146 -6.32 8.12 26.55
N GLN A 147 -5.01 7.98 26.39
CA GLN A 147 -4.24 8.64 25.32
C GLN A 147 -4.67 8.24 23.91
N ARG A 148 -4.88 9.20 23.01
CA ARG A 148 -4.97 8.95 21.56
C ARG A 148 -3.63 9.24 20.89
N PHE A 149 -3.28 8.43 19.89
CA PHE A 149 -2.01 8.52 19.20
C PHE A 149 -2.19 9.12 17.80
N PRO A 150 -1.28 10.00 17.36
CA PRO A 150 -1.24 10.39 15.95
C PRO A 150 -0.95 9.17 15.07
N VAL A 151 -1.28 9.28 13.78
CA VAL A 151 -1.15 8.18 12.82
C VAL A 151 -0.24 8.54 11.66
N VAL A 152 0.65 7.62 11.29
CA VAL A 152 1.35 7.66 10.01
C VAL A 152 0.81 6.53 9.13
N LEU A 153 0.12 6.89 8.04
CA LEU A 153 -0.22 5.97 6.96
C LEU A 153 1.01 5.81 6.05
N PHE A 154 1.69 4.68 6.18
CA PHE A 154 2.84 4.34 5.35
C PHE A 154 2.39 3.48 4.16
N LEU A 155 2.45 4.04 2.97
CA LEU A 155 2.07 3.41 1.72
C LEU A 155 3.25 2.67 1.09
N GLY A 156 3.06 1.39 0.78
CA GLY A 156 4.07 0.58 0.11
C GLY A 156 3.82 -0.91 0.27
N SER A 157 4.73 -1.74 -0.24
CA SER A 157 4.67 -3.19 -0.02
C SER A 157 4.82 -3.52 1.46
N PRO A 158 3.83 -4.15 2.12
CA PRO A 158 3.96 -4.48 3.53
C PRO A 158 5.16 -5.39 3.82
N ARG A 159 5.48 -6.31 2.90
CA ARG A 159 6.66 -7.17 3.05
C ARG A 159 7.95 -6.37 3.04
N ASP A 160 8.13 -5.47 2.09
CA ASP A 160 9.32 -4.62 2.02
C ASP A 160 9.43 -3.75 3.28
N VAL A 161 8.37 -3.01 3.60
CA VAL A 161 8.32 -2.06 4.72
C VAL A 161 8.57 -2.75 6.06
N ILE A 162 7.95 -3.90 6.30
CA ILE A 162 8.03 -4.62 7.58
C ILE A 162 9.32 -5.46 7.67
N ARG A 163 9.66 -6.22 6.62
CA ARG A 163 10.74 -7.22 6.71
C ARG A 163 12.09 -6.71 6.22
N ARG A 164 12.12 -6.05 5.06
CA ARG A 164 13.37 -5.61 4.44
C ARG A 164 13.86 -4.32 5.07
N ARG A 165 12.95 -3.35 5.21
CA ARG A 165 13.26 -2.01 5.74
C ARG A 165 13.05 -1.87 7.24
N ARG A 166 12.44 -2.87 7.89
CA ARG A 166 12.28 -2.95 9.36
C ARG A 166 11.67 -1.69 9.97
N LEU A 167 10.66 -1.12 9.32
CA LEU A 167 10.01 0.13 9.76
C LEU A 167 9.53 0.06 11.23
N PRO A 168 8.88 -1.03 11.72
CA PRO A 168 8.45 -1.09 13.11
C PRO A 168 9.61 -0.96 14.11
N GLU A 169 10.73 -1.64 13.86
CA GLU A 169 11.89 -1.61 14.76
C GLU A 169 12.63 -0.27 14.70
N LEU A 170 12.68 0.36 13.53
CA LEU A 170 13.21 1.71 13.39
C LEU A 170 12.33 2.72 14.14
N ALA A 171 11.02 2.61 14.03
CA ALA A 171 10.09 3.44 14.79
C ALA A 171 10.26 3.24 16.31
N ALA A 172 10.37 1.99 16.77
CA ALA A 172 10.64 1.68 18.18
C ALA A 172 11.93 2.33 18.69
N ARG A 173 13.01 2.26 17.90
CA ARG A 173 14.31 2.90 18.24
C ARG A 173 14.23 4.42 18.30
N GLU A 174 13.58 5.05 17.32
CA GLU A 174 13.42 6.51 17.32
C GLU A 174 12.52 6.98 18.48
N ILE A 175 11.52 6.18 18.87
CA ILE A 175 10.67 6.43 20.04
C ILE A 175 11.45 6.28 21.34
N ALA A 176 12.20 5.19 21.49
CA ALA A 176 13.02 4.96 22.67
C ALA A 176 14.10 6.04 22.84
N ALA A 177 14.62 6.57 21.73
CA ALA A 177 15.59 7.66 21.73
C ALA A 177 14.97 9.06 21.87
N GLY A 178 13.65 9.19 22.01
CA GLY A 178 12.97 10.48 22.14
C GLY A 178 12.97 11.35 20.87
N ARG A 179 13.42 10.81 19.73
CA ARG A 179 13.47 11.52 18.44
C ARG A 179 12.18 11.41 17.63
N LEU A 180 11.35 10.42 17.95
CA LEU A 180 10.01 10.27 17.42
C LEU A 180 9.05 10.15 18.61
N ARG A 181 8.02 10.97 18.65
CA ARG A 181 6.97 10.79 19.66
C ARG A 181 6.20 9.49 19.42
N PRO A 182 5.57 8.88 20.44
CA PRO A 182 4.75 7.68 20.25
C PRO A 182 3.68 7.90 19.17
N VAL A 183 3.67 7.02 18.16
CA VAL A 183 2.83 7.12 16.97
C VAL A 183 2.34 5.74 16.56
N VAL A 184 1.11 5.65 16.09
CA VAL A 184 0.57 4.44 15.44
C VAL A 184 0.95 4.49 13.96
N ILE A 185 1.54 3.43 13.43
CA ILE A 185 1.89 3.36 12.01
C ILE A 185 1.00 2.33 11.33
N VAL A 186 0.23 2.77 10.34
CA VAL A 186 -0.61 1.93 9.49
C VAL A 186 0.12 1.70 8.18
N ILE A 187 0.50 0.46 7.90
CA ILE A 187 1.19 0.07 6.67
C ILE A 187 0.14 -0.53 5.73
N ALA A 188 -0.09 0.13 4.61
CA ALA A 188 -1.11 -0.24 3.64
C ALA A 188 -0.51 -0.46 2.24
N PRO A 189 -0.90 -1.54 1.53
CA PRO A 189 -0.52 -1.74 0.15
C PRO A 189 -1.24 -0.72 -0.75
N THR A 190 -0.61 -0.42 -1.89
CA THR A 190 -1.14 0.50 -2.91
C THR A 190 -1.63 -0.23 -4.17
N GLY A 191 -1.88 -1.55 -4.05
CA GLY A 191 -2.31 -2.40 -5.18
C GLY A 191 -3.60 -1.94 -5.85
N HIS A 192 -4.57 -1.47 -5.06
CA HIS A 192 -5.85 -0.92 -5.53
C HIS A 192 -5.76 0.56 -5.96
N GLY A 193 -4.54 1.12 -6.03
CA GLY A 193 -4.32 2.53 -6.34
C GLY A 193 -4.87 3.49 -5.29
N CYS A 194 -5.09 4.73 -5.70
CA CYS A 194 -5.61 5.84 -4.89
C CYS A 194 -6.44 6.81 -5.73
N VAL A 195 -7.07 6.27 -6.78
CA VAL A 195 -7.97 6.99 -7.68
C VAL A 195 -9.31 6.28 -7.59
N ASP A 196 -10.39 7.05 -7.53
CA ASP A 196 -11.74 6.52 -7.69
C ASP A 196 -12.07 6.46 -9.18
N ALA A 197 -11.82 5.28 -9.77
CA ALA A 197 -12.01 5.07 -11.18
C ALA A 197 -13.51 5.03 -11.53
N PRO A 198 -14.00 5.77 -12.53
CA PRO A 198 -15.41 5.69 -12.93
C PRO A 198 -15.82 4.26 -13.31
N GLY A 199 -16.76 3.68 -12.56
CA GLY A 199 -17.19 2.28 -12.73
C GLY A 199 -16.13 1.23 -12.36
N GLY A 200 -15.06 1.63 -11.69
CA GLY A 200 -13.95 0.76 -11.26
C GLY A 200 -13.69 0.81 -9.76
N GLU A 201 -12.51 0.38 -9.35
CA GLU A 201 -12.10 0.40 -7.94
C GLU A 201 -12.09 1.83 -7.38
N GLN A 202 -12.49 1.95 -6.11
CA GLN A 202 -12.58 3.22 -5.37
C GLN A 202 -11.40 3.33 -4.38
N GLY A 203 -10.19 3.42 -4.92
CA GLY A 203 -8.95 3.40 -4.14
C GLY A 203 -8.73 4.66 -3.30
N GLU A 204 -9.18 5.82 -3.76
CA GLU A 204 -9.13 7.05 -2.96
C GLU A 204 -10.06 6.91 -1.75
N THR A 205 -11.34 6.58 -2.00
CA THR A 205 -12.34 6.35 -0.95
C THR A 205 -11.87 5.32 0.09
N PHE A 206 -11.21 4.23 -0.35
CA PHE A 206 -10.66 3.25 0.57
C PHE A 206 -9.60 3.83 1.51
N LEU A 207 -8.61 4.54 0.97
CA LEU A 207 -7.48 5.06 1.73
C LEU A 207 -7.82 6.31 2.56
N SER A 208 -8.78 7.12 2.12
CA SER A 208 -9.18 8.36 2.80
C SER A 208 -10.34 8.18 3.77
N GLU A 209 -11.23 7.20 3.57
CA GLU A 209 -12.43 7.02 4.40
C GLU A 209 -12.48 5.65 5.09
N ASP A 210 -12.52 4.56 4.33
CA ASP A 210 -12.75 3.23 4.89
C ASP A 210 -11.62 2.79 5.85
N LEU A 211 -10.36 2.99 5.44
CA LEU A 211 -9.20 2.62 6.23
C LEU A 211 -9.09 3.46 7.52
N PRO A 212 -9.13 4.80 7.47
CA PRO A 212 -9.11 5.61 8.69
C PRO A 212 -10.26 5.30 9.66
N THR A 213 -11.48 5.11 9.14
CA THR A 213 -12.64 4.76 9.96
C THR A 213 -12.44 3.43 10.68
N ALA A 214 -11.91 2.42 9.98
CA ALA A 214 -11.64 1.12 10.59
C ALA A 214 -10.52 1.15 11.62
N VAL A 215 -9.49 1.97 11.39
CA VAL A 215 -8.40 2.14 12.35
C VAL A 215 -8.88 2.87 13.60
N ASP A 216 -9.70 3.92 13.46
CA ASP A 216 -10.29 4.63 14.62
C ASP A 216 -11.26 3.75 15.42
N ALA A 217 -12.05 2.91 14.75
CA ALA A 217 -12.93 1.97 15.44
C ALA A 217 -12.16 0.89 16.22
N ALA A 218 -10.95 0.53 15.79
CA ALA A 218 -10.16 -0.57 16.37
C ALA A 218 -9.04 -0.11 17.31
N TYR A 219 -8.58 1.13 17.17
CA TYR A 219 -7.41 1.66 17.86
C TYR A 219 -7.63 3.11 18.33
N ARG A 220 -6.96 3.50 19.41
CA ARG A 220 -6.99 4.83 20.00
C ARG A 220 -6.10 5.78 19.20
N VAL A 221 -6.62 6.24 18.08
CA VAL A 221 -5.91 7.16 17.19
C VAL A 221 -6.54 8.55 17.22
N GLY A 222 -5.80 9.58 16.83
CA GLY A 222 -6.30 10.94 16.72
C GLY A 222 -7.30 11.07 15.56
N THR A 223 -8.42 11.74 15.81
CA THR A 223 -9.50 11.99 14.86
C THR A 223 -9.59 13.45 14.42
N ALA A 224 -8.88 14.36 15.08
CA ALA A 224 -8.84 15.77 14.72
C ALA A 224 -8.13 15.97 13.37
N PRO A 225 -8.50 17.01 12.60
CA PRO A 225 -7.81 17.34 11.36
C PRO A 225 -6.30 17.47 11.54
N GLY A 226 -5.55 16.80 10.67
CA GLY A 226 -4.10 16.77 10.74
C GLY A 226 -3.50 15.81 11.78
N SER A 227 -4.31 14.96 12.42
CA SER A 227 -3.80 13.88 13.31
C SER A 227 -3.14 12.75 12.54
N TRP A 228 -3.36 12.71 11.22
CA TRP A 228 -2.78 11.76 10.29
C TRP A 228 -1.73 12.41 9.41
N SER A 229 -0.68 11.66 9.12
CA SER A 229 0.22 11.93 8.03
C SER A 229 0.29 10.75 7.08
N VAL A 230 0.72 10.98 5.85
CA VAL A 230 0.90 9.92 4.85
C VAL A 230 2.32 9.92 4.29
N ALA A 231 2.93 8.75 4.17
CA ALA A 231 4.27 8.58 3.63
C ALA A 231 4.27 7.58 2.49
N GLY A 232 4.87 7.98 1.36
CA GLY A 232 5.16 7.14 0.21
C GLY A 232 6.53 7.50 -0.36
N PRO A 233 7.64 7.14 0.32
CA PRO A 233 8.96 7.69 -0.01
C PRO A 233 9.64 7.06 -1.23
N GLY A 234 8.95 6.20 -1.99
CA GLY A 234 9.53 5.55 -3.16
C GLY A 234 9.72 6.53 -4.32
N LEU A 235 10.88 6.50 -4.98
CA LEU A 235 11.14 7.28 -6.20
C LEU A 235 10.26 6.85 -7.38
N ARG A 236 9.66 5.65 -7.31
CA ARG A 236 8.83 5.04 -8.34
C ARG A 236 7.64 4.33 -7.71
N GLY A 237 6.65 4.04 -8.54
CA GLY A 237 5.44 3.34 -8.14
C GLY A 237 4.41 4.28 -7.49
N PRO A 238 3.22 3.74 -7.18
CA PRO A 238 2.07 4.57 -6.83
C PRO A 238 2.18 5.19 -5.42
N ALA A 239 3.07 4.73 -4.54
CA ALA A 239 3.08 5.16 -3.14
C ALA A 239 3.29 6.67 -2.95
N GLY A 240 4.27 7.27 -3.62
CA GLY A 240 4.53 8.70 -3.48
C GLY A 240 3.48 9.58 -4.15
N TYR A 241 3.01 9.19 -5.34
CA TYR A 241 1.83 9.78 -5.98
C TYR A 241 0.60 9.76 -5.06
N CYS A 242 0.29 8.61 -4.46
CA CYS A 242 -0.85 8.46 -3.56
C CYS A 242 -0.69 9.25 -2.26
N ALA A 243 0.51 9.29 -1.68
CA ALA A 243 0.77 10.11 -0.50
C ALA A 243 0.54 11.60 -0.78
N ALA A 244 1.03 12.11 -1.91
CA ALA A 244 0.79 13.49 -2.31
C ALA A 244 -0.69 13.77 -2.53
N LEU A 245 -1.39 12.92 -3.30
CA LEU A 245 -2.81 13.10 -3.59
C LEU A 245 -3.68 13.05 -2.35
N LEU A 246 -3.49 12.06 -1.48
CA LEU A 246 -4.30 11.92 -0.27
C LEU A 246 -4.17 13.16 0.61
N ALA A 247 -2.95 13.67 0.81
CA ALA A 247 -2.77 14.89 1.61
C ALA A 247 -3.34 16.14 0.93
N MET A 248 -3.19 16.27 -0.39
CA MET A 248 -3.68 17.44 -1.13
C MET A 248 -5.20 17.46 -1.34
N ARG A 249 -5.88 16.32 -1.21
CA ARG A 249 -7.33 16.18 -1.43
C ARG A 249 -8.11 15.99 -0.13
N HIS A 250 -7.48 15.41 0.89
CA HIS A 250 -8.09 15.11 2.18
C HIS A 250 -7.31 15.77 3.32
N SER A 251 -7.10 17.09 3.23
CA SER A 251 -6.41 17.87 4.27
C SER A 251 -7.24 18.04 5.55
N ASP A 252 -8.51 17.68 5.51
CA ASP A 252 -9.36 17.46 6.69
C ASP A 252 -8.88 16.30 7.56
N ARG A 253 -8.06 15.40 7.00
CA ARG A 253 -7.53 14.23 7.71
C ARG A 253 -6.01 14.23 7.76
N PHE A 254 -5.37 14.35 6.59
CA PHE A 254 -3.91 14.30 6.45
C PHE A 254 -3.31 15.70 6.52
N GLY A 255 -2.64 16.01 7.64
CA GLY A 255 -2.03 17.32 7.88
C GLY A 255 -0.62 17.43 7.31
N SER A 256 0.01 16.30 7.00
CA SER A 256 1.31 16.29 6.38
C SER A 256 1.58 15.05 5.54
N ALA A 257 2.51 15.18 4.59
CA ALA A 257 2.92 14.07 3.74
C ALA A 257 4.42 14.06 3.46
N VAL A 258 4.97 12.88 3.21
CA VAL A 258 6.30 12.72 2.61
C VAL A 258 6.21 11.86 1.36
N PHE A 259 6.72 12.37 0.25
CA PHE A 259 6.74 11.69 -1.05
C PHE A 259 7.96 12.08 -1.87
N ALA A 260 8.27 11.29 -2.89
CA ALA A 260 9.33 11.64 -3.84
C ALA A 260 8.74 12.32 -5.09
N ALA A 261 9.30 13.48 -5.47
CA ALA A 261 8.81 14.24 -6.63
C ALA A 261 8.81 13.44 -7.95
N PRO A 262 9.82 12.58 -8.24
CA PRO A 262 9.81 11.75 -9.46
C PRO A 262 8.65 10.75 -9.54
N SER A 263 8.00 10.43 -8.42
CA SER A 263 6.88 9.48 -8.37
C SER A 263 5.52 10.11 -8.67
N LEU A 264 5.43 11.45 -8.81
CA LEU A 264 4.16 12.18 -8.88
C LEU A 264 3.43 12.11 -10.23
N THR A 265 4.01 11.44 -11.22
CA THR A 265 3.36 11.29 -12.54
C THR A 265 2.07 10.48 -12.38
N PRO A 266 0.91 11.02 -12.79
CA PRO A 266 -0.35 10.28 -12.73
C PRO A 266 -0.31 9.02 -13.60
N PRO A 267 -0.87 7.89 -13.13
CA PRO A 267 -0.99 6.68 -13.92
C PRO A 267 -1.63 6.97 -15.29
N PRO A 268 -1.05 6.47 -16.40
CA PRO A 268 -1.63 6.67 -17.71
C PRO A 268 -2.88 5.78 -17.92
N GLY A 269 -3.60 6.02 -19.02
CA GLY A 269 -4.64 5.11 -19.51
C GLY A 269 -6.07 5.49 -19.12
N ARG A 270 -6.97 4.50 -19.20
CA ARG A 270 -8.43 4.68 -19.05
C ARG A 270 -8.90 4.71 -17.59
N LEU A 271 -7.99 4.79 -16.61
CA LEU A 271 -8.31 4.86 -15.18
C LEU A 271 -9.32 5.97 -14.86
N TYR A 272 -9.27 7.06 -15.62
CA TYR A 272 -10.12 8.25 -15.45
C TYR A 272 -11.35 8.23 -16.38
N GLY A 273 -11.73 7.08 -16.93
CA GLY A 273 -12.85 6.95 -17.88
C GLY A 273 -12.64 7.70 -19.20
N GLY A 274 -11.38 8.00 -19.55
CA GLY A 274 -11.04 8.85 -20.70
C GLY A 274 -11.21 10.36 -20.46
N SER A 275 -11.65 10.76 -19.26
CA SER A 275 -11.84 12.17 -18.92
C SER A 275 -10.53 12.84 -18.51
N ARG A 276 -10.16 13.90 -19.23
CA ARG A 276 -9.02 14.75 -18.86
C ARG A 276 -9.27 15.53 -17.57
N SER A 277 -10.50 16.02 -17.35
CA SER A 277 -10.81 16.78 -16.13
C SER A 277 -10.68 15.93 -14.87
N ILE A 278 -11.13 14.66 -14.92
CA ILE A 278 -10.93 13.72 -13.81
C ILE A 278 -9.44 13.45 -13.62
N ARG A 279 -8.68 13.21 -14.69
CA ARG A 279 -7.23 13.00 -14.60
C ARG A 279 -6.50 14.19 -13.95
N ASP A 280 -6.83 15.40 -14.37
CA ASP A 280 -6.25 16.64 -13.86
C ASP A 280 -6.50 16.80 -12.35
N GLU A 281 -7.70 16.43 -11.88
CA GLU A 281 -8.04 16.41 -10.45
C GLU A 281 -7.21 15.42 -9.61
N TYR A 282 -6.66 14.40 -10.27
CA TYR A 282 -5.75 13.39 -9.73
C TYR A 282 -4.29 13.65 -10.11
N ASP A 283 -3.94 14.82 -10.63
CA ASP A 283 -2.54 15.20 -10.86
C ASP A 283 -2.06 16.17 -9.77
N PRO A 284 -1.13 15.76 -8.88
CA PRO A 284 -0.61 16.63 -7.82
C PRO A 284 -0.02 17.94 -8.35
N ARG A 285 0.65 17.93 -9.51
CA ARG A 285 1.26 19.12 -10.10
C ARG A 285 0.21 20.04 -10.71
N TRP A 286 -0.80 19.47 -11.35
CA TRP A 286 -1.93 20.25 -11.84
C TRP A 286 -2.66 20.93 -10.66
N ARG A 287 -2.94 20.18 -9.59
CA ARG A 287 -3.60 20.72 -8.38
C ARG A 287 -2.79 21.86 -7.76
N LEU A 288 -1.47 21.71 -7.68
CA LEU A 288 -0.58 22.76 -7.15
C LEU A 288 -0.74 24.09 -7.90
N ARG A 289 -0.95 24.02 -9.22
CA ARG A 289 -1.11 25.19 -10.09
C ARG A 289 -2.53 25.75 -10.08
N TYR A 290 -3.54 24.89 -10.10
CA TYR A 290 -4.92 25.27 -10.44
C TYR A 290 -5.95 25.11 -9.31
N ARG A 291 -5.61 24.51 -8.17
CA ARG A 291 -6.49 24.38 -7.00
C ARG A 291 -6.00 25.26 -5.85
N PRO A 292 -6.89 25.68 -4.94
CA PRO A 292 -6.49 26.33 -3.70
C PRO A 292 -5.51 25.45 -2.91
N PRO A 293 -4.36 25.97 -2.46
CA PRO A 293 -3.40 25.19 -1.68
C PRO A 293 -4.01 24.74 -0.34
N PRO A 294 -3.97 23.44 0.01
CA PRO A 294 -4.49 22.95 1.29
C PRO A 294 -3.54 23.30 2.46
N PRO A 295 -4.04 23.40 3.70
CA PRO A 295 -3.23 23.74 4.88
C PRO A 295 -2.42 22.54 5.39
N ILE A 296 -1.50 22.03 4.57
CA ILE A 296 -0.66 20.87 4.87
C ILE A 296 0.82 21.22 4.79
N SER A 297 1.66 20.47 5.50
CA SER A 297 3.12 20.47 5.31
C SER A 297 3.56 19.25 4.50
N VAL A 298 4.41 19.42 3.50
CA VAL A 298 4.95 18.30 2.69
C VAL A 298 6.47 18.24 2.70
N GLY A 299 7.02 17.05 2.91
CA GLY A 299 8.43 16.75 2.76
C GLY A 299 8.67 16.16 1.37
N VAL A 300 9.41 16.87 0.52
CA VAL A 300 9.55 16.52 -0.90
C VAL A 300 10.92 15.93 -1.16
N ILE A 301 10.99 14.61 -1.35
CA ILE A 301 12.24 13.90 -1.62
C ILE A 301 12.63 14.06 -3.08
N ALA A 302 13.92 14.36 -3.32
CA ALA A 302 14.46 14.56 -4.65
C ALA A 302 13.63 15.61 -5.43
N ASP A 303 13.43 16.77 -4.79
CA ASP A 303 12.65 17.86 -5.35
C ASP A 303 13.15 18.26 -6.74
N ASP A 304 12.23 18.35 -7.68
CA ASP A 304 12.48 18.70 -9.08
C ASP A 304 11.78 20.00 -9.49
N GLY A 305 11.59 20.91 -8.52
CA GLY A 305 10.87 22.16 -8.68
C GLY A 305 9.43 22.14 -8.15
N PHE A 306 8.96 21.01 -7.61
CA PHE A 306 7.66 20.91 -6.97
C PHE A 306 7.52 21.92 -5.82
N SER A 307 8.52 22.00 -4.94
CA SER A 307 8.50 22.89 -3.77
C SER A 307 8.42 24.36 -4.14
N ALA A 308 8.99 24.76 -5.29
CA ALA A 308 8.92 26.14 -5.80
C ALA A 308 7.50 26.56 -6.23
N GLY A 309 6.64 25.61 -6.58
CA GLY A 309 5.24 25.87 -6.94
C GLY A 309 4.28 25.96 -5.74
N VAL A 310 4.75 25.65 -4.52
CA VAL A 310 3.94 25.62 -3.31
C VAL A 310 3.63 27.02 -2.82
N ARG A 311 2.36 27.28 -2.55
CA ARG A 311 1.82 28.56 -2.09
C ARG A 311 1.13 28.40 -0.74
N PRO A 312 1.16 29.40 0.15
CA PRO A 312 0.41 29.36 1.41
C PRO A 312 -1.09 29.07 1.21
N PRO A 313 -1.77 28.38 2.15
CA PRO A 313 -1.27 27.91 3.44
C PRO A 313 -0.42 26.63 3.39
N MET A 314 -0.27 25.99 2.22
CA MET A 314 0.58 24.82 2.06
C MET A 314 2.06 25.18 2.28
N ARG A 315 2.82 24.28 2.90
CA ARG A 315 4.27 24.41 3.13
C ARG A 315 5.01 23.22 2.54
N ALA A 316 6.19 23.45 1.99
CA ALA A 316 7.05 22.38 1.50
C ALA A 316 8.47 22.52 2.01
N GLU A 317 9.05 21.39 2.38
CA GLU A 317 10.44 21.26 2.81
C GLU A 317 11.13 20.22 1.91
N PRO A 318 12.13 20.64 1.11
CA PRO A 318 12.92 19.71 0.32
C PRO A 318 13.69 18.74 1.23
N LEU A 319 13.67 17.45 0.88
CA LEU A 319 14.42 16.39 1.53
C LEU A 319 15.44 15.79 0.55
N PRO A 320 16.64 15.40 1.03
CA PRO A 320 17.66 14.82 0.16
C PRO A 320 17.19 13.50 -0.45
N ALA A 321 17.65 13.17 -1.67
CA ALA A 321 17.27 11.92 -2.34
C ALA A 321 17.57 10.65 -1.51
N THR A 322 18.61 10.71 -0.67
CA THR A 322 18.99 9.65 0.29
C THR A 322 17.91 9.37 1.33
N ALA A 323 16.99 10.30 1.59
CA ALA A 323 15.85 10.09 2.49
C ALA A 323 14.98 8.91 2.06
N THR A 324 14.95 8.57 0.77
CA THR A 324 14.25 7.36 0.29
C THR A 324 14.77 6.08 0.93
N GLN A 325 16.02 6.05 1.40
CA GLN A 325 16.66 4.93 2.10
C GLN A 325 16.66 5.11 3.63
N ASP A 326 16.60 6.34 4.14
CA ASP A 326 16.61 6.69 5.56
C ASP A 326 15.17 6.89 6.12
N LEU A 327 14.51 5.77 6.45
CA LEU A 327 13.19 5.81 7.10
C LEU A 327 13.18 6.57 8.45
N PRO A 328 14.22 6.47 9.31
CA PRO A 328 14.29 7.30 10.51
C PRO A 328 14.18 8.80 10.23
N ALA A 329 14.87 9.32 9.21
CA ALA A 329 14.76 10.73 8.84
C ALA A 329 13.31 11.11 8.45
N ILE A 330 12.65 10.27 7.64
CA ILE A 330 11.24 10.47 7.26
C ILE A 330 10.33 10.47 8.49
N LEU A 331 10.50 9.49 9.39
CA LEU A 331 9.69 9.39 10.61
C LEU A 331 9.88 10.61 11.51
N ARG A 332 11.12 11.08 11.70
CA ARG A 332 11.39 12.29 12.48
C ARG A 332 10.71 13.52 11.88
N TRP A 333 10.82 13.69 10.57
CA TRP A 333 10.17 14.79 9.87
C TRP A 333 8.64 14.76 10.00
N LEU A 334 8.02 13.58 9.89
CA LEU A 334 6.58 13.42 10.15
C LEU A 334 6.24 13.70 11.61
N GLY A 335 7.08 13.25 12.54
CA GLY A 335 6.92 13.44 13.98
C GLY A 335 6.79 14.90 14.41
N THR A 336 7.52 15.81 13.74
CA THR A 336 7.46 17.26 13.98
C THR A 336 6.21 17.92 13.38
N HIS A 337 5.58 17.29 12.38
CA HIS A 337 4.45 17.85 11.63
C HIS A 337 3.09 17.21 11.95
N LEU A 338 3.06 16.14 12.76
CA LEU A 338 1.81 15.56 13.22
C LEU A 338 1.16 16.46 14.28
N THR A 339 -0.16 16.64 14.28
CA THR A 339 -0.84 17.22 15.45
C THR A 339 -1.03 16.15 16.55
N PRO A 340 -0.92 16.49 17.84
CA PRO A 340 -1.15 15.52 18.92
C PRO A 340 -2.57 14.96 18.84
N GLY A 341 -2.74 13.65 19.02
CA GLY A 341 -4.06 12.99 18.95
C GLY A 341 -5.04 13.39 20.06
N ASN A 342 -4.56 14.12 21.07
CA ASN A 342 -5.36 14.68 22.17
C ASN A 342 -5.61 16.17 21.93
N ARG A 343 -6.44 16.52 20.95
CA ARG A 343 -7.19 17.78 21.01
C ARG A 343 -8.67 17.47 20.87
N PRO A 344 -9.51 17.98 21.79
CA PRO A 344 -10.96 17.79 21.73
C PRO A 344 -11.56 18.41 20.47
#